data_AF-A0A151MHW0-F1
#
_entry.id   AF-A0A151MHW0-F1
#
_cell.length_a   1.000
_cell.length_b   1.000
_cell.length_c   1.000
_cell.angle_alpha   90.00
_cell.angle_beta   90.00
_cell.angle_gamma   90.00
#
_symmetry.space_group_name_H-M   'P 1'
#
loop_
_entity.id
_entity.type
_entity.pdbx_description
1 polymer ?
#
loop_
_entity_poly.entity_id
_entity_poly.type
_entity_poly.pdbx_seq_one_letter_code
_entity_poly.pdbx_strand_id
1 'polypeptide(L)'
;MLPCRRPDTGLTAMSTLLEIKSSMLRQVQNRQSFHHKTTVATASDSAQEISEMTSAVRKDTEDDDFFERLKRVLKKESRLHSGQFEGVLNSSTPPPPETVRQSHAMEEMKPTKEEVEMLYEEALYTVVYRSGVVSSEHTANEDKLFEYLQKVFGVSVNEHEVILQRIREAKGPGYALKVTVVEAKNLLAKDSNGFSDPYCMLGILIGQQYTKEPEEKKERKFSFRRKKEKMEKWSSVKDALPAKYIQVTKVKNNTLNPVWNENFLFEIDNTSMDQLHLDIWDHDDDVSVAEACKKLNEVSGFKGMGRYFKQIVKSARANGTAGASEDNADDFLGCLNISVNGIPVGGLDKWFKLEPRSSSSRVQGDCHLILKLVITQRDTLLCKRTSSLIMHEMLLRQLLQYEHRQREPDYYNWKGEVSKFAFTVISHHRTQTDLSPFQNAVVQWQTCSKLHQKWNMDYSYLLELLKHIEEQWDPAVLQREQEENLAESFNSFAEHCLLQLRKLREIFPVANSIAIGRLEFLLRCLSQIYSMQPFQSVCPFHNELHVEIATALKKGTLEWYEEMQIKERLKRKSETEHLHSLIKLVDAVHRDLQMSQSVYNKLFVR
;
A
#
# COMPACT_ATOMS: atom_id res chain seq x y z
N MET A 1 16.57 59.78 -14.04
CA MET A 1 15.10 59.97 -14.06
C MET A 1 14.42 58.67 -13.59
N LEU A 2 13.11 58.70 -13.38
CA LEU A 2 12.29 57.65 -12.73
C LEU A 2 12.45 56.23 -13.35
N PRO A 3 12.43 55.15 -12.53
CA PRO A 3 12.01 53.83 -12.96
C PRO A 3 10.46 53.72 -12.94
N CYS A 4 9.89 52.88 -13.80
CA CYS A 4 8.43 52.69 -13.88
C CYS A 4 7.88 51.74 -12.81
N ARG A 5 6.64 52.02 -12.34
CA ARG A 5 5.91 51.19 -11.37
C ARG A 5 5.32 49.93 -12.01
N ARG A 6 5.20 48.85 -11.22
CA ARG A 6 4.15 47.83 -11.33
C ARG A 6 3.32 47.84 -10.04
N PRO A 7 2.05 47.40 -10.06
CA PRO A 7 1.16 47.50 -8.89
C PRO A 7 1.31 46.33 -7.91
N ASP A 8 1.39 46.63 -6.62
CA ASP A 8 1.23 45.64 -5.54
C ASP A 8 -0.26 45.40 -5.26
N THR A 9 -0.76 44.21 -5.62
CA THR A 9 -2.07 43.70 -5.21
C THR A 9 -1.95 42.21 -4.87
N GLY A 10 -1.85 41.88 -3.58
CA GLY A 10 -1.71 40.48 -3.14
C GLY A 10 -1.72 40.25 -1.62
N LEU A 11 -1.15 41.15 -0.80
CA LEU A 11 -1.03 40.93 0.65
C LEU A 11 -2.22 41.41 1.50
N THR A 12 -3.04 42.35 1.03
CA THR A 12 -4.08 43.00 1.85
C THR A 12 -5.29 42.10 2.18
N ALA A 13 -5.59 41.09 1.35
CA ALA A 13 -6.76 40.22 1.53
C ALA A 13 -6.58 39.15 2.62
N MET A 14 -5.35 38.70 2.87
CA MET A 14 -5.06 37.72 3.94
C MET A 14 -5.03 38.38 5.33
N SER A 15 -4.60 39.64 5.41
CA SER A 15 -4.54 40.41 6.66
C SER A 15 -5.93 40.58 7.29
N THR A 16 -6.89 41.07 6.50
CA THR A 16 -8.26 41.37 7.00
C THR A 16 -9.00 40.11 7.47
N LEU A 17 -8.74 38.95 6.85
CA LEU A 17 -9.31 37.66 7.27
C LEU A 17 -8.78 37.19 8.65
N LEU A 18 -7.54 37.53 9.00
CA LEU A 18 -6.96 37.26 10.32
C LEU A 18 -7.43 38.26 11.39
N GLU A 19 -7.61 39.53 11.03
CA GLU A 19 -8.18 40.55 11.93
C GLU A 19 -9.65 40.25 12.27
N ILE A 20 -10.46 39.82 11.29
CA ILE A 20 -11.86 39.43 11.53
C ILE A 20 -11.93 38.21 12.47
N LYS A 21 -11.10 37.18 12.26
CA LYS A 21 -11.05 36.00 13.14
C LYS A 21 -10.59 36.34 14.57
N SER A 22 -9.60 37.21 14.74
CA SER A 22 -9.12 37.60 16.07
C SER A 22 -10.08 38.54 16.82
N SER A 23 -10.84 39.37 16.10
CA SER A 23 -11.91 40.20 16.68
C SER A 23 -13.07 39.35 17.23
N MET A 24 -13.53 38.37 16.46
CA MET A 24 -14.57 37.40 16.89
C MET A 24 -14.19 36.69 18.21
N LEU A 25 -12.96 36.18 18.31
CA LEU A 25 -12.48 35.47 19.50
C LEU A 25 -12.45 36.37 20.75
N ARG A 26 -12.07 37.65 20.61
CA ARG A 26 -12.06 38.61 21.73
C ARG A 26 -13.48 38.96 22.21
N GLN A 27 -14.48 38.99 21.34
CA GLN A 27 -15.88 39.21 21.75
C GLN A 27 -16.49 38.01 22.49
N VAL A 28 -16.08 36.78 22.18
CA VAL A 28 -16.57 35.57 22.87
C VAL A 28 -16.01 35.46 24.29
N GLN A 29 -14.71 35.71 24.48
CA GLN A 29 -14.07 35.59 25.80
C GLN A 29 -14.59 36.62 26.83
N ASN A 30 -14.99 37.82 26.40
CA ASN A 30 -15.52 38.88 27.28
C ASN A 30 -16.95 38.64 27.80
N ARG A 31 -17.56 37.46 27.60
CA ARG A 31 -18.90 37.12 28.13
C ARG A 31 -18.93 35.97 29.17
N GLN A 32 -17.78 35.48 29.63
CA GLN A 32 -17.70 34.38 30.61
C GLN A 32 -16.81 34.68 31.83
N SER A 33 -17.01 35.83 32.50
CA SER A 33 -16.22 36.16 33.70
C SER A 33 -16.88 37.16 34.66
N PHE A 34 -17.96 36.76 35.35
CA PHE A 34 -18.36 37.43 36.61
C PHE A 34 -18.95 36.48 37.66
N HIS A 35 -18.35 36.56 38.86
CA HIS A 35 -18.80 36.07 40.17
C HIS A 35 -19.21 34.59 40.35
N HIS A 36 -18.20 33.79 40.72
CA HIS A 36 -18.30 33.01 41.96
C HIS A 36 -16.98 33.04 42.74
N LYS A 37 -17.03 33.52 44.00
CA LYS A 37 -16.00 33.29 45.02
C LYS A 37 -16.66 33.37 46.39
N THR A 38 -16.44 32.35 47.21
CA THR A 38 -17.18 32.10 48.46
C THR A 38 -16.48 32.73 49.66
N THR A 39 -17.27 33.28 50.59
CA THR A 39 -16.88 33.45 52.00
C THR A 39 -18.04 33.01 52.89
N VAL A 40 -17.70 32.36 54.00
CA VAL A 40 -18.67 31.84 54.99
C VAL A 40 -18.85 32.87 56.11
N ALA A 41 -20.09 33.05 56.56
CA ALA A 41 -20.43 33.76 57.80
C ALA A 41 -21.51 32.97 58.56
N THR A 42 -21.51 33.08 59.89
CA THR A 42 -22.30 32.26 60.81
C THR A 42 -23.61 32.94 61.27
N ALA A 43 -24.44 32.17 61.98
CA ALA A 43 -25.78 32.57 62.43
C ALA A 43 -25.80 33.53 63.66
N SER A 44 -27.04 33.82 64.12
CA SER A 44 -27.48 34.87 65.06
C SER A 44 -27.51 36.29 64.46
N ASP A 45 -28.51 37.15 64.73
CA ASP A 45 -29.61 37.04 65.71
C ASP A 45 -30.97 37.58 65.16
N SER A 46 -32.01 37.39 65.98
CA SER A 46 -33.40 37.89 65.98
C SER A 46 -33.55 39.43 65.91
N ALA A 47 -34.73 40.06 65.66
CA ALA A 47 -36.02 39.68 65.05
C ALA A 47 -36.85 40.99 64.81
N GLN A 48 -38.17 40.90 64.58
CA GLN A 48 -39.16 42.00 64.37
C GLN A 48 -38.99 42.75 63.02
N GLU A 49 -40.00 43.14 62.25
CA GLU A 49 -41.50 43.12 62.28
C GLU A 49 -41.98 42.94 60.80
N ILE A 50 -43.11 42.34 60.38
CA ILE A 50 -44.55 42.46 60.73
C ILE A 50 -45.11 43.84 60.31
N SER A 51 -46.03 44.01 59.35
CA SER A 51 -46.85 43.09 58.50
C SER A 51 -46.96 43.71 57.05
N GLU A 52 -47.85 43.45 56.07
CA GLU A 52 -49.13 42.71 55.93
C GLU A 52 -49.40 42.36 54.42
N MET A 53 -50.68 42.36 53.98
CA MET A 53 -51.27 42.53 52.63
C MET A 53 -50.36 43.08 51.49
N THR A 54 -50.44 42.66 50.22
CA THR A 54 -51.44 41.92 49.41
C THR A 54 -50.74 41.02 48.37
N SER A 55 -50.94 39.70 48.30
CA SER A 55 -52.05 38.92 47.69
C SER A 55 -51.97 38.62 46.17
N ALA A 56 -52.08 37.33 45.83
CA ALA A 56 -52.51 36.74 44.54
C ALA A 56 -51.57 36.78 43.30
N VAL A 57 -50.70 35.77 43.21
CA VAL A 57 -50.44 35.05 41.95
C VAL A 57 -50.75 33.57 42.19
N ARG A 58 -51.53 32.94 41.31
CA ARG A 58 -51.86 31.50 41.41
C ARG A 58 -50.68 30.66 40.91
N LYS A 59 -50.53 29.47 41.50
CA LYS A 59 -49.50 28.49 41.16
C LYS A 59 -50.16 27.37 40.38
N ASP A 60 -50.16 27.46 39.06
CA ASP A 60 -50.78 26.46 38.20
C ASP A 60 -49.93 25.18 38.19
N THR A 61 -50.41 24.16 38.90
CA THR A 61 -49.72 22.87 39.09
C THR A 61 -50.13 21.80 38.06
N GLU A 62 -50.95 22.16 37.07
CA GLU A 62 -51.54 21.20 36.13
C GLU A 62 -50.63 20.90 34.92
N ASP A 63 -49.86 21.88 34.44
CA ASP A 63 -48.92 21.70 33.32
C ASP A 63 -47.81 20.67 33.62
N ASP A 64 -47.25 20.68 34.84
CA ASP A 64 -46.19 19.72 35.23
C ASP A 64 -46.71 18.27 35.28
N ASP A 65 -47.93 18.02 35.76
CA ASP A 65 -48.52 16.66 35.67
C ASP A 65 -48.91 16.30 34.23
N PHE A 66 -49.31 17.26 33.39
CA PHE A 66 -49.51 17.00 31.96
C PHE A 66 -48.22 16.54 31.29
N PHE A 67 -47.10 17.26 31.46
CA PHE A 67 -45.83 16.85 30.85
C PHE A 67 -45.27 15.56 31.47
N GLU A 68 -45.43 15.32 32.78
CA GLU A 68 -45.06 14.04 33.39
C GLU A 68 -46.00 12.88 32.99
N ARG A 69 -47.29 13.13 32.74
CA ARG A 69 -48.20 12.12 32.17
C ARG A 69 -47.80 11.80 30.73
N LEU A 70 -47.48 12.81 29.92
CA LEU A 70 -47.00 12.64 28.55
C LEU A 70 -45.71 11.81 28.52
N LYS A 71 -44.72 12.14 29.37
CA LYS A 71 -43.51 11.33 29.59
C LYS A 71 -43.85 9.90 30.00
N ARG A 72 -44.79 9.69 30.94
CA ARG A 72 -45.23 8.36 31.39
C ARG A 72 -45.91 7.53 30.28
N VAL A 73 -46.71 8.15 29.42
CA VAL A 73 -47.36 7.49 28.27
C VAL A 73 -46.33 7.13 27.19
N LEU A 74 -45.51 8.08 26.75
CA LEU A 74 -44.45 7.84 25.77
C LEU A 74 -43.45 6.77 26.24
N LYS A 75 -43.11 6.74 27.54
CA LYS A 75 -42.25 5.73 28.17
C LYS A 75 -42.94 4.36 28.39
N LYS A 76 -44.24 4.26 28.11
CA LYS A 76 -45.02 3.02 28.07
C LYS A 76 -45.15 2.50 26.63
N GLU A 77 -45.39 3.38 25.66
CA GLU A 77 -45.36 3.03 24.23
C GLU A 77 -43.97 2.63 23.75
N SER A 78 -42.90 3.31 24.21
CA SER A 78 -41.53 2.92 23.86
C SER A 78 -41.18 1.51 24.32
N ARG A 79 -41.76 1.03 25.44
CA ARG A 79 -41.61 -0.35 25.92
C ARG A 79 -42.40 -1.35 25.09
N LEU A 80 -43.57 -0.96 24.56
CA LEU A 80 -44.38 -1.79 23.66
C LEU A 80 -43.70 -1.93 22.28
N HIS A 81 -43.16 -0.85 21.73
CA HIS A 81 -42.48 -0.89 20.43
C HIS A 81 -41.04 -1.42 20.48
N SER A 82 -40.32 -1.26 21.60
CA SER A 82 -39.00 -1.89 21.77
C SER A 82 -39.06 -3.42 21.71
N GLY A 83 -40.19 -4.03 22.11
CA GLY A 83 -40.43 -5.47 21.96
C GLY A 83 -40.89 -5.90 20.55
N GLN A 84 -41.12 -4.96 19.63
CA GLN A 84 -41.46 -5.24 18.23
C GLN A 84 -40.26 -5.03 17.29
N PHE A 85 -39.38 -4.08 17.58
CA PHE A 85 -38.25 -3.75 16.69
C PHE A 85 -37.07 -4.72 16.75
N GLU A 86 -36.98 -5.61 17.73
CA GLU A 86 -36.01 -6.73 17.71
C GLU A 86 -36.35 -7.80 16.65
N GLY A 87 -37.55 -7.77 16.06
CA GLY A 87 -38.06 -8.82 15.15
C GLY A 87 -37.94 -8.56 13.65
N VAL A 88 -37.53 -7.37 13.18
CA VAL A 88 -37.56 -7.01 11.74
C VAL A 88 -36.30 -6.27 11.28
N LEU A 89 -35.16 -6.96 11.33
CA LEU A 89 -34.00 -6.62 10.49
C LEU A 89 -34.15 -7.36 9.15
N ASN A 90 -34.50 -6.63 8.09
CA ASN A 90 -34.66 -7.22 6.76
C ASN A 90 -33.29 -7.46 6.11
N SER A 91 -32.69 -8.61 6.40
CA SER A 91 -31.37 -9.02 5.89
C SER A 91 -31.36 -9.39 4.41
N SER A 92 -32.50 -9.37 3.73
CA SER A 92 -32.67 -9.76 2.32
C SER A 92 -32.89 -8.58 1.36
N THR A 93 -32.97 -7.34 1.86
CA THR A 93 -33.06 -6.15 1.01
C THR A 93 -31.68 -5.51 0.83
N PRO A 94 -31.27 -5.16 -0.40
CA PRO A 94 -30.00 -4.47 -0.63
C PRO A 94 -29.97 -3.13 0.12
N PRO A 95 -28.78 -2.65 0.53
CA PRO A 95 -28.65 -1.35 1.17
C PRO A 95 -29.07 -0.22 0.21
N PRO A 96 -29.51 0.95 0.71
CA PRO A 96 -29.72 2.11 -0.13
C PRO A 96 -28.43 2.53 -0.86
N PRO A 97 -28.52 3.13 -2.07
CA PRO A 97 -27.35 3.61 -2.79
C PRO A 97 -26.70 4.78 -2.03
N GLU A 98 -25.40 4.65 -1.76
CA GLU A 98 -24.58 5.73 -1.17
C GLU A 98 -24.52 6.96 -2.11
N THR A 99 -24.34 8.14 -1.52
CA THR A 99 -24.29 9.38 -2.30
C THR A 99 -22.95 9.50 -3.02
N VAL A 100 -22.94 9.14 -4.30
CA VAL A 100 -21.81 9.36 -5.21
C VAL A 100 -21.41 10.83 -5.17
N ARG A 101 -20.12 11.09 -5.00
CA ARG A 101 -19.58 12.45 -4.87
C ARG A 101 -19.68 13.15 -6.23
N GLN A 102 -20.55 14.16 -6.37
CA GLN A 102 -20.52 15.10 -7.49
C GLN A 102 -19.29 16.00 -7.33
N SER A 103 -18.14 15.49 -7.76
CA SER A 103 -16.84 16.15 -7.60
C SER A 103 -16.68 17.30 -8.60
N HIS A 104 -16.94 18.53 -8.14
CA HIS A 104 -16.42 19.74 -8.79
C HIS A 104 -14.89 19.88 -8.68
N ALA A 105 -14.25 19.11 -7.78
CA ALA A 105 -12.84 18.79 -7.90
C ALA A 105 -12.67 17.94 -9.17
N MET A 106 -12.11 18.55 -10.21
CA MET A 106 -11.72 18.02 -11.53
C MET A 106 -12.53 16.80 -12.03
N GLU A 107 -13.31 16.99 -13.10
CA GLU A 107 -13.65 15.86 -13.97
C GLU A 107 -12.35 15.10 -14.28
N GLU A 108 -12.25 13.83 -13.86
CA GLU A 108 -11.10 12.99 -14.22
C GLU A 108 -11.02 12.96 -15.74
N MET A 109 -10.07 13.73 -16.28
CA MET A 109 -9.92 13.90 -17.72
C MET A 109 -9.68 12.50 -18.30
N LYS A 110 -10.65 12.02 -19.07
CA LYS A 110 -10.63 10.64 -19.58
C LYS A 110 -9.32 10.46 -20.33
N PRO A 111 -8.56 9.38 -20.04
CA PRO A 111 -7.25 9.19 -20.66
C PRO A 111 -7.43 9.23 -22.18
N THR A 112 -6.55 9.99 -22.83
CA THR A 112 -6.52 10.13 -24.28
C THR A 112 -6.31 8.76 -24.93
N LYS A 113 -6.67 8.60 -26.22
CA LYS A 113 -6.38 7.33 -26.92
C LYS A 113 -4.89 6.98 -26.86
N GLU A 114 -4.02 7.99 -26.93
CA GLU A 114 -2.57 7.85 -26.79
C GLU A 114 -2.18 7.26 -25.42
N GLU A 115 -2.73 7.77 -24.32
CA GLU A 115 -2.46 7.22 -22.97
C GLU A 115 -2.99 5.80 -22.77
N VAL A 116 -4.14 5.48 -23.37
CA VAL A 116 -4.67 4.10 -23.37
C VAL A 116 -3.80 3.16 -24.22
N GLU A 117 -3.30 3.61 -25.38
CA GLU A 117 -2.37 2.84 -26.23
C GLU A 117 -1.03 2.60 -25.52
N MET A 118 -0.45 3.63 -24.90
CA MET A 118 0.81 3.50 -24.14
C MET A 118 0.66 2.56 -22.93
N LEU A 119 -0.48 2.60 -22.22
CA LEU A 119 -0.76 1.69 -21.10
C LEU A 119 -1.02 0.25 -21.58
N TYR A 120 -1.57 0.08 -22.78
CA TYR A 120 -1.73 -1.23 -23.41
C TYR A 120 -0.39 -1.81 -23.89
N GLU A 121 0.49 -0.98 -24.45
CA GLU A 121 1.88 -1.34 -24.76
C GLU A 121 2.63 -1.82 -23.50
N GLU A 122 2.48 -1.10 -22.37
CA GLU A 122 3.04 -1.49 -21.06
C GLU A 122 2.49 -2.83 -20.53
N ALA A 123 1.19 -3.08 -20.70
CA ALA A 123 0.54 -4.34 -20.31
C ALA A 123 1.00 -5.52 -21.19
N LEU A 124 1.13 -5.32 -22.51
CA LEU A 124 1.64 -6.34 -23.42
C LEU A 124 3.13 -6.62 -23.17
N TYR A 125 3.96 -5.60 -22.97
CA TYR A 125 5.38 -5.73 -22.66
C TYR A 125 5.61 -6.57 -21.39
N THR A 126 4.75 -6.36 -20.38
CA THR A 126 4.74 -7.14 -19.13
C THR A 126 4.47 -8.62 -19.36
N VAL A 127 3.58 -8.97 -20.30
CA VAL A 127 3.23 -10.36 -20.62
C VAL A 127 4.31 -11.02 -21.49
N VAL A 128 4.79 -10.33 -22.54
CA VAL A 128 5.81 -10.83 -23.47
C VAL A 128 7.13 -11.10 -22.76
N TYR A 129 7.57 -10.18 -21.89
CA TYR A 129 8.83 -10.28 -21.16
C TYR A 129 8.64 -10.71 -19.69
N ARG A 130 7.69 -11.61 -19.46
CA ARG A 130 7.48 -12.23 -18.15
C ARG A 130 8.65 -13.13 -17.76
N SER A 131 8.99 -13.09 -16.48
CA SER A 131 10.13 -13.82 -15.91
C SER A 131 9.79 -14.40 -14.54
N GLY A 132 10.46 -15.51 -14.22
CA GLY A 132 10.27 -16.26 -12.99
C GLY A 132 9.16 -17.31 -13.04
N VAL A 133 9.18 -18.24 -12.09
CA VAL A 133 8.26 -19.38 -12.01
C VAL A 133 6.86 -18.92 -11.63
N VAL A 134 5.87 -19.27 -12.46
CA VAL A 134 4.44 -19.00 -12.25
C VAL A 134 3.82 -19.98 -11.25
N SER A 135 3.01 -19.49 -10.30
CA SER A 135 2.22 -20.34 -9.39
C SER A 135 0.92 -20.83 -10.07
N SER A 136 0.20 -21.75 -9.43
CA SER A 136 -1.12 -22.22 -9.88
C SER A 136 -2.22 -21.13 -9.87
N GLU A 137 -1.96 -19.96 -9.29
CA GLU A 137 -2.84 -18.78 -9.32
C GLU A 137 -2.70 -17.99 -10.62
N HIS A 138 -1.57 -18.14 -11.32
CA HIS A 138 -1.23 -17.41 -12.54
C HIS A 138 -1.71 -18.14 -13.80
N THR A 139 -1.89 -17.40 -14.90
CA THR A 139 -2.21 -17.93 -16.22
C THR A 139 -0.92 -18.16 -17.01
N ALA A 140 -0.60 -19.43 -17.27
CA ALA A 140 0.60 -19.80 -18.04
C ALA A 140 0.48 -19.54 -19.56
N ASN A 141 -0.71 -19.69 -20.16
CA ASN A 141 -0.92 -19.47 -21.60
C ASN A 141 -0.88 -17.96 -21.95
N GLU A 142 -0.10 -17.60 -22.97
CA GLU A 142 0.12 -16.21 -23.37
C GLU A 142 -1.07 -15.63 -24.17
N ASP A 143 -1.60 -16.41 -25.11
CA ASP A 143 -2.69 -15.99 -26.02
C ASP A 143 -3.95 -15.56 -25.25
N LYS A 144 -4.28 -16.28 -24.16
CA LYS A 144 -5.40 -15.93 -23.28
C LYS A 144 -5.15 -14.68 -22.43
N LEU A 145 -3.90 -14.31 -22.17
CA LEU A 145 -3.57 -13.01 -21.55
C LEU A 145 -3.72 -11.89 -22.59
N PHE A 146 -3.35 -12.11 -23.85
CA PHE A 146 -3.58 -11.16 -24.93
C PHE A 146 -5.08 -10.95 -25.22
N GLU A 147 -5.85 -12.03 -25.39
CA GLU A 147 -7.32 -11.99 -25.51
C GLU A 147 -7.98 -11.19 -24.37
N TYR A 148 -7.49 -11.39 -23.14
CA TYR A 148 -8.00 -10.72 -21.96
C TYR A 148 -7.65 -9.23 -21.98
N LEU A 149 -6.39 -8.86 -22.26
CA LEU A 149 -5.96 -7.47 -22.36
C LEU A 149 -6.69 -6.72 -23.49
N GLN A 150 -6.95 -7.36 -24.64
CA GLN A 150 -7.77 -6.77 -25.71
C GLN A 150 -9.18 -6.40 -25.21
N LYS A 151 -9.80 -7.27 -24.40
CA LYS A 151 -11.14 -7.02 -23.80
C LYS A 151 -11.11 -5.93 -22.72
N VAL A 152 -10.04 -5.86 -21.91
CA VAL A 152 -9.82 -4.84 -20.87
C VAL A 152 -9.63 -3.44 -21.46
N PHE A 153 -8.89 -3.32 -22.56
CA PHE A 153 -8.53 -2.03 -23.17
C PHE A 153 -9.42 -1.64 -24.37
N GLY A 154 -10.23 -2.58 -24.90
CA GLY A 154 -11.08 -2.35 -26.08
C GLY A 154 -10.31 -2.31 -27.40
N VAL A 155 -9.13 -2.95 -27.47
CA VAL A 155 -8.21 -2.87 -28.60
C VAL A 155 -8.53 -3.95 -29.63
N SER A 156 -8.57 -3.59 -30.92
CA SER A 156 -8.85 -4.55 -32.01
C SER A 156 -7.72 -5.56 -32.22
N VAL A 157 -7.99 -6.63 -32.98
CA VAL A 157 -6.96 -7.63 -33.36
C VAL A 157 -5.84 -6.98 -34.15
N ASN A 158 -6.18 -6.15 -35.15
CA ASN A 158 -5.21 -5.47 -36.00
C ASN A 158 -4.32 -4.48 -35.20
N GLU A 159 -4.90 -3.72 -34.26
CA GLU A 159 -4.12 -2.82 -33.39
C GLU A 159 -3.23 -3.62 -32.42
N HIS A 160 -3.72 -4.74 -31.88
CA HIS A 160 -2.93 -5.64 -31.05
C HIS A 160 -1.73 -6.21 -31.81
N GLU A 161 -1.91 -6.72 -33.02
CA GLU A 161 -0.83 -7.29 -33.84
C GLU A 161 0.26 -6.26 -34.14
N VAL A 162 -0.11 -5.01 -34.48
CA VAL A 162 0.84 -3.92 -34.74
C VAL A 162 1.66 -3.56 -33.49
N ILE A 163 1.03 -3.49 -32.31
CA ILE A 163 1.72 -3.16 -31.06
C ILE A 163 2.57 -4.35 -30.57
N LEU A 164 2.07 -5.58 -30.68
CA LEU A 164 2.81 -6.79 -30.32
C LEU A 164 4.04 -7.00 -31.21
N GLN A 165 3.94 -6.71 -32.52
CA GLN A 165 5.09 -6.75 -33.42
C GLN A 165 6.13 -5.69 -33.04
N ARG A 166 5.71 -4.45 -32.77
CA ARG A 166 6.60 -3.37 -32.28
C ARG A 166 7.36 -3.80 -31.01
N ILE A 167 6.67 -4.41 -30.05
CA ILE A 167 7.28 -4.93 -28.80
C ILE A 167 8.29 -6.04 -29.08
N ARG A 168 8.01 -6.93 -30.04
CA ARG A 168 8.90 -8.06 -30.40
C ARG A 168 10.11 -7.66 -31.26
N GLU A 169 10.00 -6.57 -32.01
CA GLU A 169 11.11 -5.99 -32.80
C GLU A 169 12.00 -5.03 -31.97
N ALA A 170 11.48 -4.50 -30.87
CA ALA A 170 12.24 -3.67 -29.93
C ALA A 170 13.35 -4.45 -29.20
N LYS A 171 14.27 -3.73 -28.56
CA LYS A 171 15.30 -4.35 -27.72
C LYS A 171 14.62 -4.95 -26.47
N GLY A 172 14.81 -6.25 -26.27
CA GLY A 172 14.35 -6.94 -25.06
C GLY A 172 14.94 -6.32 -23.77
N PRO A 173 14.24 -6.45 -22.63
CA PRO A 173 14.61 -5.80 -21.38
C PRO A 173 15.93 -6.32 -20.81
N GLY A 174 16.62 -5.45 -20.07
CA GLY A 174 17.68 -5.86 -19.17
C GLY A 174 17.08 -6.47 -17.90
N TYR A 175 17.47 -7.69 -17.55
CA TYR A 175 17.09 -8.33 -16.29
C TYR A 175 18.17 -8.13 -15.23
N ALA A 176 17.76 -8.07 -13.96
CA ALA A 176 18.68 -8.17 -12.85
C ALA A 176 18.11 -9.01 -11.70
N LEU A 177 19.00 -9.72 -11.00
CA LEU A 177 18.71 -10.39 -9.76
C LEU A 177 19.10 -9.49 -8.59
N LYS A 178 18.10 -9.07 -7.82
CA LYS A 178 18.25 -8.39 -6.54
C LYS A 178 18.42 -9.46 -5.44
N VAL A 179 19.49 -9.36 -4.67
CA VAL A 179 19.88 -10.32 -3.63
C VAL A 179 20.05 -9.59 -2.31
N THR A 180 19.23 -9.91 -1.32
CA THR A 180 19.48 -9.53 0.07
C THR A 180 20.10 -10.71 0.80
N VAL A 181 21.32 -10.52 1.33
CA VAL A 181 21.91 -11.46 2.30
C VAL A 181 21.44 -11.00 3.68
N VAL A 182 20.48 -11.73 4.25
CA VAL A 182 19.83 -11.36 5.51
C VAL A 182 20.73 -11.80 6.67
N GLU A 183 20.85 -13.12 6.86
CA GLU A 183 21.61 -13.72 7.94
C GLU A 183 22.10 -15.14 7.58
N ALA A 184 22.94 -15.74 8.43
CA ALA A 184 23.19 -17.17 8.45
C ALA A 184 23.16 -17.69 9.89
N LYS A 185 23.06 -19.02 10.07
CA LYS A 185 23.02 -19.66 11.38
C LYS A 185 23.73 -21.01 11.40
N ASN A 186 24.16 -21.41 12.60
CA ASN A 186 24.81 -22.69 12.88
C ASN A 186 26.02 -22.98 11.97
N LEU A 187 26.78 -21.94 11.61
CA LEU A 187 28.04 -22.08 10.86
C LEU A 187 29.04 -22.95 11.65
N LEU A 188 30.04 -23.51 10.97
CA LEU A 188 31.15 -24.20 11.63
C LEU A 188 32.12 -23.18 12.19
N ALA A 189 32.44 -23.29 13.48
CA ALA A 189 33.61 -22.61 14.04
C ALA A 189 34.91 -23.12 13.40
N LYS A 190 35.82 -22.21 13.08
CA LYS A 190 37.19 -22.53 12.62
C LYS A 190 38.25 -21.90 13.51
N ASP A 191 37.92 -20.76 14.14
CA ASP A 191 38.78 -20.10 15.12
C ASP A 191 39.03 -20.94 16.38
N SER A 192 40.20 -20.70 16.97
CA SER A 192 40.55 -21.18 18.32
C SER A 192 39.64 -20.63 19.44
N ASN A 193 38.89 -19.55 19.18
CA ASN A 193 37.93 -18.95 20.13
C ASN A 193 36.58 -19.72 20.20
N GLY A 194 36.32 -20.67 19.28
CA GLY A 194 35.06 -21.41 19.18
C GLY A 194 33.97 -20.76 18.31
N PHE A 195 34.32 -19.74 17.54
CA PHE A 195 33.49 -19.00 16.60
C PHE A 195 34.16 -18.90 15.21
N SER A 196 33.81 -17.86 14.47
CA SER A 196 34.27 -17.48 13.14
C SER A 196 34.00 -15.97 12.95
N ASP A 197 34.66 -15.37 11.97
CA ASP A 197 34.47 -14.00 11.45
C ASP A 197 33.84 -14.04 10.04
N PRO A 198 32.61 -14.57 9.85
CA PRO A 198 32.05 -14.86 8.52
C PRO A 198 31.78 -13.64 7.63
N TYR A 199 32.04 -13.81 6.33
CA TYR A 199 31.58 -12.95 5.24
C TYR A 199 31.15 -13.77 4.01
N CYS A 200 30.34 -13.18 3.13
CA CYS A 200 29.86 -13.81 1.89
C CYS A 200 30.51 -13.18 0.64
N MET A 201 30.89 -14.00 -0.34
CA MET A 201 31.26 -13.60 -1.71
C MET A 201 30.19 -14.06 -2.69
N LEU A 202 29.71 -13.17 -3.56
CA LEU A 202 28.56 -13.39 -4.46
C LEU A 202 28.90 -13.07 -5.91
N GLY A 203 28.37 -13.86 -6.85
CA GLY A 203 28.46 -13.60 -8.30
C GLY A 203 27.56 -14.51 -9.14
N ILE A 204 27.43 -14.22 -10.43
CA ILE A 204 26.60 -15.02 -11.36
C ILE A 204 27.44 -16.04 -12.13
N LEU A 205 26.95 -17.26 -12.26
CA LEU A 205 27.48 -18.30 -13.15
C LEU A 205 26.77 -18.20 -14.50
N ILE A 206 27.52 -17.93 -15.57
CA ILE A 206 26.96 -17.91 -16.94
C ILE A 206 26.79 -19.35 -17.43
N GLY A 207 25.55 -19.77 -17.70
CA GLY A 207 25.21 -21.18 -17.88
C GLY A 207 25.68 -21.88 -19.16
N GLN A 208 26.35 -21.16 -20.09
CA GLN A 208 26.81 -21.71 -21.38
C GLN A 208 27.84 -22.87 -21.29
N GLN A 209 28.44 -23.10 -20.13
CA GLN A 209 29.60 -24.01 -20.00
C GLN A 209 29.25 -25.47 -19.68
N TYR A 210 27.97 -25.82 -19.49
CA TYR A 210 27.55 -27.17 -19.09
C TYR A 210 27.21 -28.11 -20.26
N THR A 211 27.04 -27.62 -21.49
CA THR A 211 26.85 -28.46 -22.69
C THR A 211 28.17 -29.08 -23.16
N LYS A 212 28.74 -29.98 -22.37
CA LYS A 212 29.72 -30.95 -22.87
C LYS A 212 29.01 -32.10 -23.56
N GLU A 213 28.88 -31.99 -24.87
CA GLU A 213 28.81 -33.15 -25.75
C GLU A 213 29.88 -34.18 -25.33
N PRO A 214 29.55 -35.47 -25.17
CA PRO A 214 30.54 -36.48 -24.79
C PRO A 214 31.53 -36.68 -25.94
N GLU A 215 32.82 -36.43 -25.70
CA GLU A 215 33.88 -36.58 -26.71
C GLU A 215 33.98 -38.02 -27.23
N GLU A 216 33.37 -38.29 -28.40
CA GLU A 216 33.64 -39.50 -29.15
C GLU A 216 35.12 -39.56 -29.52
N LYS A 217 35.83 -40.57 -29.00
CA LYS A 217 37.21 -40.89 -29.37
C LYS A 217 37.29 -41.22 -30.87
N LYS A 218 37.70 -40.25 -31.69
CA LYS A 218 38.01 -40.45 -33.11
C LYS A 218 39.47 -40.16 -33.40
N GLU A 219 40.04 -40.97 -34.28
CA GLU A 219 41.47 -41.24 -34.33
C GLU A 219 42.29 -40.21 -35.11
N ARG A 220 43.62 -40.29 -34.97
CA ARG A 220 44.59 -39.54 -35.78
C ARG A 220 44.46 -39.91 -37.26
N LYS A 221 44.26 -38.90 -38.13
CA LYS A 221 44.72 -38.91 -39.53
C LYS A 221 44.97 -37.48 -40.03
N PHE A 222 45.98 -37.33 -40.88
CA PHE A 222 46.35 -36.07 -41.54
C PHE A 222 45.50 -35.86 -42.80
N SER A 223 45.12 -34.60 -43.11
CA SER A 223 45.26 -34.05 -44.47
C SER A 223 44.89 -32.56 -44.59
N PHE A 224 45.80 -31.80 -45.22
CA PHE A 224 45.66 -30.57 -46.03
C PHE A 224 44.72 -29.39 -45.66
N ARG A 225 45.30 -28.18 -45.80
CA ARG A 225 44.62 -26.87 -45.75
C ARG A 225 43.53 -26.73 -46.83
N ARG A 226 42.41 -26.13 -46.47
CA ARG A 226 41.63 -25.25 -47.37
C ARG A 226 41.44 -23.85 -46.75
N LYS A 227 41.03 -22.90 -47.59
CA LYS A 227 41.22 -21.45 -47.37
C LYS A 227 40.18 -20.88 -46.40
N LYS A 228 40.62 -19.92 -45.57
CA LYS A 228 39.81 -19.25 -44.53
C LYS A 228 39.05 -18.07 -45.12
N GLU A 229 37.72 -18.16 -45.15
CA GLU A 229 36.84 -17.00 -45.36
C GLU A 229 36.31 -16.48 -44.01
N LYS A 230 35.95 -15.20 -43.95
CA LYS A 230 35.59 -14.52 -42.70
C LYS A 230 34.12 -14.77 -42.32
N MET A 231 33.86 -15.82 -41.54
CA MET A 231 32.89 -15.67 -40.45
C MET A 231 33.60 -15.00 -39.27
N GLU A 232 32.97 -13.98 -38.70
CA GLU A 232 33.47 -13.28 -37.53
C GLU A 232 33.19 -14.11 -36.28
N LYS A 233 34.10 -15.06 -36.01
CA LYS A 233 34.16 -15.74 -34.71
C LYS A 233 34.38 -14.68 -33.62
N TRP A 234 33.34 -14.41 -32.84
CA TRP A 234 33.49 -13.80 -31.53
C TRP A 234 34.43 -14.71 -30.73
N SER A 235 35.64 -14.23 -30.47
CA SER A 235 36.73 -15.07 -29.98
C SER A 235 36.60 -15.36 -28.49
N SER A 236 36.84 -16.62 -28.10
CA SER A 236 36.91 -17.11 -26.71
C SER A 236 38.05 -16.45 -25.92
N VAL A 237 37.81 -15.23 -25.43
CA VAL A 237 38.77 -14.39 -24.67
C VAL A 237 38.03 -13.61 -23.57
N LYS A 238 37.02 -14.24 -22.95
CA LYS A 238 36.34 -13.76 -21.73
C LYS A 238 36.06 -14.92 -20.75
N ASP A 239 37.00 -15.86 -20.66
CA ASP A 239 36.88 -17.09 -19.85
C ASP A 239 37.20 -16.86 -18.35
N ALA A 240 37.00 -15.64 -17.88
CA ALA A 240 36.96 -15.24 -16.48
C ALA A 240 35.95 -14.09 -16.35
N LEU A 241 35.05 -14.18 -15.37
CA LEU A 241 34.21 -13.06 -14.96
C LEU A 241 35.11 -12.03 -14.25
N PRO A 242 35.31 -10.81 -14.77
CA PRO A 242 36.21 -9.86 -14.13
C PRO A 242 35.75 -9.55 -12.69
N ALA A 243 36.68 -9.50 -11.73
CA ALA A 243 36.37 -9.43 -10.30
C ALA A 243 35.45 -8.26 -9.89
N LYS A 244 35.36 -7.21 -10.71
CA LYS A 244 34.38 -6.10 -10.58
C LYS A 244 32.90 -6.54 -10.57
N TYR A 245 32.56 -7.75 -11.03
CA TYR A 245 31.21 -8.31 -10.98
C TYR A 245 30.96 -9.20 -9.74
N ILE A 246 31.97 -9.37 -8.88
CA ILE A 246 31.83 -10.06 -7.60
C ILE A 246 31.55 -9.02 -6.52
N GLN A 247 30.54 -9.29 -5.71
CA GLN A 247 30.14 -8.44 -4.59
C GLN A 247 30.37 -9.21 -3.29
N VAL A 248 30.71 -8.49 -2.22
CA VAL A 248 31.17 -9.06 -0.95
C VAL A 248 30.46 -8.33 0.20
N THR A 249 29.97 -9.06 1.19
CA THR A 249 29.39 -8.46 2.41
C THR A 249 30.48 -7.87 3.31
N LYS A 250 30.07 -7.17 4.37
CA LYS A 250 30.95 -6.95 5.52
C LYS A 250 31.27 -8.25 6.23
N VAL A 251 32.40 -8.28 6.91
CA VAL A 251 32.76 -9.28 7.92
C VAL A 251 31.87 -9.09 9.16
N LYS A 252 31.59 -10.18 9.88
CA LYS A 252 30.82 -10.18 11.12
C LYS A 252 31.58 -10.98 12.18
N ASN A 253 32.31 -10.28 13.05
CA ASN A 253 33.28 -10.92 13.92
C ASN A 253 32.65 -11.77 15.05
N ASN A 254 33.35 -12.84 15.44
CA ASN A 254 33.09 -13.75 16.55
C ASN A 254 31.61 -14.22 16.61
N THR A 255 31.07 -14.75 15.50
CA THR A 255 29.70 -15.28 15.45
C THR A 255 29.51 -16.44 14.47
N LEU A 256 28.79 -17.47 14.93
CA LEU A 256 28.29 -18.56 14.08
C LEU A 256 26.87 -18.29 13.54
N ASN A 257 26.30 -17.13 13.89
CA ASN A 257 24.98 -16.66 13.48
C ASN A 257 25.06 -15.17 13.04
N PRO A 258 25.74 -14.87 11.92
CA PRO A 258 25.90 -13.49 11.43
C PRO A 258 24.62 -12.92 10.82
N VAL A 259 24.36 -11.64 11.10
CA VAL A 259 23.28 -10.85 10.45
C VAL A 259 23.92 -9.75 9.63
N TRP A 260 23.70 -9.75 8.32
CA TRP A 260 24.24 -8.78 7.37
C TRP A 260 23.23 -7.69 6.99
N ASN A 261 22.05 -8.09 6.51
CA ASN A 261 21.05 -7.21 5.88
C ASN A 261 21.64 -6.38 4.71
N GLU A 262 22.49 -7.00 3.89
CA GLU A 262 23.20 -6.33 2.80
C GLU A 262 22.56 -6.67 1.45
N ASN A 263 22.36 -5.65 0.60
CA ASN A 263 21.64 -5.74 -0.66
C ASN A 263 22.58 -5.58 -1.85
N PHE A 264 22.48 -6.50 -2.80
CA PHE A 264 23.27 -6.57 -4.03
C PHE A 264 22.37 -6.65 -5.25
N LEU A 265 22.85 -6.16 -6.39
CA LEU A 265 22.16 -6.24 -7.68
C LEU A 265 23.11 -6.81 -8.72
N PHE A 266 22.67 -7.84 -9.44
CA PHE A 266 23.44 -8.49 -10.51
C PHE A 266 22.68 -8.44 -11.82
N GLU A 267 23.29 -7.93 -12.88
CA GLU A 267 22.75 -8.04 -14.25
C GLU A 267 22.71 -9.51 -14.68
N ILE A 268 21.64 -9.91 -15.36
CA ILE A 268 21.41 -11.29 -15.84
C ILE A 268 21.34 -11.30 -17.36
N ASP A 269 22.28 -12.00 -18.00
CA ASP A 269 22.32 -12.17 -19.46
C ASP A 269 21.33 -13.24 -19.94
N ASN A 270 21.15 -14.33 -19.18
CA ASN A 270 20.28 -15.44 -19.54
C ASN A 270 19.51 -16.02 -18.33
N THR A 271 18.29 -15.52 -18.12
CA THR A 271 17.36 -15.96 -17.06
C THR A 271 17.07 -17.47 -17.05
N SER A 272 17.24 -18.17 -18.17
CA SER A 272 16.95 -19.61 -18.27
C SER A 272 18.10 -20.53 -17.82
N MET A 273 19.34 -20.03 -17.85
CA MET A 273 20.56 -20.84 -17.68
C MET A 273 21.47 -20.33 -16.55
N ASP A 274 21.40 -19.05 -16.20
CA ASP A 274 22.32 -18.45 -15.23
C ASP A 274 21.97 -18.86 -13.78
N GLN A 275 22.97 -18.79 -12.90
CA GLN A 275 22.83 -19.17 -11.50
C GLN A 275 23.51 -18.15 -10.57
N LEU A 276 22.88 -17.79 -9.47
CA LEU A 276 23.55 -17.10 -8.37
C LEU A 276 24.46 -18.09 -7.64
N HIS A 277 25.71 -17.72 -7.46
CA HIS A 277 26.68 -18.43 -6.63
C HIS A 277 27.09 -17.56 -5.45
N LEU A 278 27.16 -18.18 -4.27
CA LEU A 278 27.56 -17.56 -3.02
C LEU A 278 28.48 -18.53 -2.28
N ASP A 279 29.71 -18.11 -1.94
CA ASP A 279 30.56 -18.80 -0.95
C ASP A 279 30.53 -17.98 0.35
N ILE A 280 30.50 -18.65 1.52
CA ILE A 280 30.74 -18.06 2.83
C ILE A 280 32.14 -18.48 3.31
N TRP A 281 32.90 -17.50 3.80
CA TRP A 281 34.29 -17.62 4.24
C TRP A 281 34.45 -17.08 5.66
N ASP A 282 35.36 -17.69 6.41
CA ASP A 282 35.89 -17.21 7.68
C ASP A 282 37.03 -16.21 7.45
N HIS A 283 37.32 -15.30 8.38
CA HIS A 283 38.26 -14.20 8.12
C HIS A 283 39.41 -14.11 9.14
N ASP A 284 40.56 -14.70 8.80
CA ASP A 284 41.64 -14.98 9.76
C ASP A 284 42.77 -13.91 9.87
N ASP A 285 42.68 -12.74 9.21
CA ASP A 285 43.73 -11.69 9.23
C ASP A 285 43.16 -10.28 8.94
N ASP A 286 43.79 -9.21 9.45
CA ASP A 286 43.38 -7.77 9.37
C ASP A 286 43.25 -7.14 7.95
N VAL A 287 43.23 -7.94 6.86
CA VAL A 287 43.33 -7.46 5.47
C VAL A 287 41.97 -7.42 4.76
N SER A 288 41.44 -6.21 4.56
CA SER A 288 40.15 -5.95 3.88
C SER A 288 40.00 -6.63 2.51
N VAL A 289 39.31 -7.79 2.49
CA VAL A 289 39.02 -8.58 1.28
C VAL A 289 38.23 -7.76 0.24
N ALA A 290 37.33 -6.91 0.71
CA ALA A 290 36.51 -6.03 -0.16
C ALA A 290 37.34 -4.97 -0.92
N GLU A 291 38.49 -4.53 -0.36
CA GLU A 291 39.44 -3.70 -1.11
C GLU A 291 40.26 -4.50 -2.12
N ALA A 292 40.66 -5.71 -1.75
CA ALA A 292 41.46 -6.57 -2.62
C ALA A 292 40.68 -7.03 -3.86
N CYS A 293 39.40 -7.39 -3.69
CA CYS A 293 38.51 -7.71 -4.82
C CYS A 293 38.43 -6.57 -5.86
N LYS A 294 38.46 -5.31 -5.40
CA LYS A 294 38.47 -4.11 -6.27
C LYS A 294 39.82 -3.87 -6.97
N LYS A 295 40.92 -4.44 -6.47
CA LYS A 295 42.28 -4.29 -7.00
C LYS A 295 42.68 -5.43 -7.95
N LEU A 296 41.84 -6.48 -8.09
CA LEU A 296 42.15 -7.69 -8.85
C LEU A 296 41.72 -7.63 -10.33
N ASN A 297 42.64 -7.16 -11.17
CA ASN A 297 42.51 -7.30 -12.62
C ASN A 297 42.87 -8.74 -13.07
N GLU A 298 41.83 -9.52 -13.39
CA GLU A 298 41.88 -10.70 -14.27
C GLU A 298 42.83 -11.85 -13.88
N VAL A 299 42.51 -12.57 -12.80
CA VAL A 299 43.00 -13.96 -12.65
C VAL A 299 42.35 -14.83 -13.75
N SER A 300 43.13 -15.66 -14.44
CA SER A 300 42.68 -16.48 -15.57
C SER A 300 42.78 -17.99 -15.28
N GLY A 301 41.89 -18.79 -15.88
CA GLY A 301 41.91 -20.26 -15.82
C GLY A 301 40.69 -20.90 -15.15
N PHE A 302 39.55 -20.93 -15.84
CA PHE A 302 38.29 -21.41 -15.27
C PHE A 302 38.22 -22.93 -15.03
N LYS A 303 37.94 -23.33 -13.78
CA LYS A 303 37.34 -24.63 -13.40
C LYS A 303 36.36 -24.48 -12.22
N GLY A 304 35.33 -23.65 -12.41
CA GLY A 304 34.25 -23.39 -11.45
C GLY A 304 34.52 -22.20 -10.52
N MET A 305 33.49 -21.38 -10.27
CA MET A 305 33.63 -20.09 -9.58
C MET A 305 34.08 -20.18 -8.12
N GLY A 306 33.69 -21.21 -7.35
CA GLY A 306 34.27 -21.39 -6.01
C GLY A 306 35.80 -21.53 -6.03
N ARG A 307 36.41 -22.04 -7.11
CA ARG A 307 37.89 -22.00 -7.29
C ARG A 307 38.39 -20.59 -7.59
N TYR A 308 37.64 -19.82 -8.38
CA TYR A 308 37.93 -18.42 -8.69
C TYR A 308 37.86 -17.54 -7.44
N PHE A 309 36.85 -17.71 -6.60
CA PHE A 309 36.72 -17.04 -5.30
C PHE A 309 37.90 -17.42 -4.38
N LYS A 310 38.27 -18.71 -4.29
CA LYS A 310 39.48 -19.13 -3.56
C LYS A 310 40.78 -18.52 -4.12
N GLN A 311 40.87 -18.30 -5.44
CA GLN A 311 42.00 -17.61 -6.06
C GLN A 311 42.01 -16.12 -5.72
N ILE A 312 40.85 -15.45 -5.68
CA ILE A 312 40.71 -14.05 -5.26
C ILE A 312 41.12 -13.87 -3.79
N VAL A 313 40.62 -14.72 -2.90
CA VAL A 313 41.01 -14.79 -1.48
C VAL A 313 42.53 -14.93 -1.32
N LYS A 314 43.16 -15.89 -2.03
CA LYS A 314 44.62 -16.07 -1.95
C LYS A 314 45.40 -14.91 -2.58
N SER A 315 44.97 -14.35 -3.72
CA SER A 315 45.69 -13.26 -4.40
C SER A 315 45.50 -11.90 -3.73
N ALA A 316 44.42 -11.72 -2.96
CA ALA A 316 44.22 -10.59 -2.07
C ALA A 316 45.36 -10.44 -1.06
N ARG A 317 45.73 -11.55 -0.40
CA ARG A 317 46.79 -11.58 0.61
C ARG A 317 48.19 -11.55 -0.02
N ALA A 318 48.39 -12.20 -1.17
CA ALA A 318 49.69 -12.26 -1.87
C ALA A 318 50.27 -10.90 -2.29
N ASN A 319 49.42 -9.87 -2.49
CA ASN A 319 49.86 -8.51 -2.83
C ASN A 319 50.18 -7.63 -1.60
N GLY A 320 50.00 -8.13 -0.37
CA GLY A 320 50.25 -7.38 0.87
C GLY A 320 51.72 -7.39 1.30
N THR A 321 52.33 -8.56 1.42
CA THR A 321 53.73 -8.75 1.81
C THR A 321 54.36 -9.94 1.11
N ALA A 322 55.65 -9.82 0.77
CA ALA A 322 56.44 -10.90 0.17
C ALA A 322 56.87 -11.93 1.24
N GLY A 323 55.92 -12.74 1.73
CA GLY A 323 56.21 -13.76 2.75
C GLY A 323 55.05 -14.65 3.23
N ALA A 324 53.84 -14.52 2.67
CA ALA A 324 52.70 -15.33 3.10
C ALA A 324 52.92 -16.83 2.86
N SER A 325 52.87 -17.62 3.93
CA SER A 325 52.81 -19.09 3.90
C SER A 325 51.46 -19.58 3.35
N GLU A 326 51.36 -20.87 3.02
CA GLU A 326 50.11 -21.43 2.49
C GLU A 326 48.96 -21.48 3.51
N ASP A 327 49.28 -21.33 4.80
CA ASP A 327 48.40 -21.54 5.95
C ASP A 327 47.47 -20.33 6.26
N ASN A 328 47.87 -19.10 5.94
CA ASN A 328 47.04 -17.90 6.14
C ASN A 328 46.07 -17.70 4.95
N ALA A 329 45.03 -18.53 4.83
CA ALA A 329 44.02 -18.38 3.77
C ALA A 329 42.60 -18.66 4.28
N ASP A 330 41.74 -17.63 4.24
CA ASP A 330 40.34 -17.60 4.72
C ASP A 330 39.66 -18.98 4.57
N ASP A 331 39.10 -19.46 5.68
CA ASP A 331 38.63 -20.83 5.77
C ASP A 331 37.19 -20.98 5.24
N PHE A 332 36.89 -22.07 4.54
CA PHE A 332 35.62 -22.20 3.81
C PHE A 332 34.50 -22.71 4.70
N LEU A 333 33.41 -21.94 4.83
CA LEU A 333 32.28 -22.25 5.70
C LEU A 333 31.11 -22.93 4.97
N GLY A 334 30.87 -22.60 3.69
CA GLY A 334 29.84 -23.23 2.87
C GLY A 334 29.57 -22.49 1.56
N CYS A 335 28.83 -23.12 0.62
CA CYS A 335 28.41 -22.46 -0.62
C CYS A 335 26.94 -22.71 -0.99
N LEU A 336 26.42 -21.91 -1.91
CA LEU A 336 25.10 -22.05 -2.53
C LEU A 336 25.21 -21.87 -4.05
N ASN A 337 24.35 -22.59 -4.79
CA ASN A 337 24.19 -22.45 -6.24
C ASN A 337 22.68 -22.43 -6.56
N ILE A 338 22.14 -21.27 -6.95
CA ILE A 338 20.69 -21.04 -7.07
C ILE A 338 20.38 -20.61 -8.51
N SER A 339 19.69 -21.47 -9.28
CA SER A 339 19.33 -21.16 -10.66
C SER A 339 18.31 -20.00 -10.73
N VAL A 340 18.59 -19.01 -11.59
CA VAL A 340 17.71 -17.84 -11.79
C VAL A 340 16.34 -18.26 -12.32
N ASN A 341 16.31 -19.27 -13.19
CA ASN A 341 15.10 -19.87 -13.75
C ASN A 341 14.18 -20.51 -12.66
N GLY A 342 14.74 -20.84 -11.48
CA GLY A 342 14.00 -21.39 -10.34
C GLY A 342 13.35 -20.35 -9.42
N ILE A 343 13.51 -19.04 -9.68
CA ILE A 343 12.98 -17.97 -8.83
C ILE A 343 11.52 -17.67 -9.22
N PRO A 344 10.54 -17.74 -8.31
CA PRO A 344 9.14 -17.41 -8.61
C PRO A 344 8.91 -15.93 -8.94
N VAL A 345 7.76 -15.63 -9.55
CA VAL A 345 7.27 -14.25 -9.81
C VAL A 345 7.18 -13.40 -8.54
N GLY A 346 6.92 -14.01 -7.37
CA GLY A 346 6.93 -13.31 -6.08
C GLY A 346 8.34 -13.06 -5.49
N GLY A 347 9.39 -13.59 -6.13
CA GLY A 347 10.71 -13.78 -5.53
C GLY A 347 10.78 -15.02 -4.64
N LEU A 348 11.88 -15.14 -3.91
CA LEU A 348 12.08 -16.09 -2.80
C LEU A 348 12.45 -15.30 -1.55
N ASP A 349 11.90 -15.71 -0.41
CA ASP A 349 12.31 -15.27 0.92
C ASP A 349 12.38 -16.53 1.80
N LYS A 350 13.58 -17.07 2.01
CA LYS A 350 13.76 -18.34 2.74
C LYS A 350 15.20 -18.62 3.16
N TRP A 351 15.33 -19.60 4.05
CA TRP A 351 16.57 -20.29 4.36
C TRP A 351 16.99 -21.25 3.24
N PHE A 352 18.28 -21.24 2.92
CA PHE A 352 18.97 -22.16 2.03
C PHE A 352 20.06 -22.88 2.82
N LYS A 353 20.06 -24.21 2.78
CA LYS A 353 21.06 -25.03 3.46
C LYS A 353 22.41 -24.95 2.74
N LEU A 354 23.49 -24.73 3.47
CA LEU A 354 24.83 -24.60 2.88
C LEU A 354 25.37 -25.95 2.37
N GLU A 355 26.02 -25.90 1.20
CA GLU A 355 26.56 -27.06 0.50
C GLU A 355 28.10 -27.11 0.55
N PRO A 356 28.72 -28.31 0.51
CA PRO A 356 30.16 -28.47 0.41
C PRO A 356 30.67 -28.40 -1.04
N ARG A 357 31.60 -27.48 -1.30
CA ARG A 357 32.33 -27.31 -2.59
C ARG A 357 33.08 -28.57 -3.10
N SER A 358 33.32 -29.55 -2.23
CA SER A 358 33.96 -30.83 -2.54
C SER A 358 33.74 -31.82 -1.39
N SER A 359 33.86 -33.13 -1.64
CA SER A 359 33.68 -34.19 -0.63
C SER A 359 34.62 -34.13 0.57
N SER A 360 35.72 -33.37 0.49
CA SER A 360 36.64 -33.09 1.60
C SER A 360 36.21 -31.91 2.49
N SER A 361 35.27 -31.06 2.03
CA SER A 361 34.82 -29.88 2.76
C SER A 361 33.72 -30.25 3.75
N ARG A 362 33.97 -30.04 5.04
CA ARG A 362 32.92 -30.04 6.06
C ARG A 362 32.21 -28.69 6.00
N VAL A 363 30.88 -28.74 6.01
CA VAL A 363 29.99 -27.56 5.95
C VAL A 363 28.81 -27.83 6.88
N GLN A 364 28.36 -26.78 7.57
CA GLN A 364 27.17 -26.79 8.42
C GLN A 364 26.51 -25.41 8.36
N GLY A 365 25.21 -25.38 8.58
CA GLY A 365 24.43 -24.15 8.69
C GLY A 365 23.53 -23.89 7.51
N ASP A 366 22.75 -22.82 7.64
CA ASP A 366 21.82 -22.32 6.64
C ASP A 366 22.06 -20.80 6.48
N CYS A 367 21.81 -20.27 5.29
CA CYS A 367 21.81 -18.82 5.02
C CYS A 367 20.43 -18.38 4.53
N HIS A 368 19.93 -17.27 5.07
CA HIS A 368 18.67 -16.64 4.70
C HIS A 368 18.92 -15.61 3.61
N LEU A 369 18.33 -15.85 2.43
CA LEU A 369 18.41 -14.96 1.28
C LEU A 369 17.01 -14.52 0.84
N ILE A 370 16.89 -13.25 0.47
CA ILE A 370 15.75 -12.73 -0.30
C ILE A 370 16.22 -12.50 -1.74
N LEU A 371 15.50 -13.06 -2.71
CA LEU A 371 15.87 -13.07 -4.13
C LEU A 371 14.70 -12.59 -4.98
N LYS A 372 14.87 -11.50 -5.74
CA LYS A 372 13.84 -10.95 -6.64
C LYS A 372 14.42 -10.71 -8.03
N LEU A 373 13.83 -11.34 -9.05
CA LEU A 373 14.17 -11.12 -10.45
C LEU A 373 13.37 -9.93 -10.97
N VAL A 374 14.06 -8.86 -11.39
CA VAL A 374 13.46 -7.57 -11.79
C VAL A 374 13.94 -7.17 -13.20
N ILE A 375 13.31 -6.14 -13.79
CA ILE A 375 13.73 -5.54 -15.06
C ILE A 375 14.35 -4.16 -14.78
N THR A 376 15.58 -3.95 -15.23
CA THR A 376 16.33 -2.69 -15.05
C THR A 376 16.14 -1.70 -16.20
N GLN A 377 15.75 -2.19 -17.38
CA GLN A 377 15.47 -1.37 -18.56
C GLN A 377 14.21 -1.89 -19.26
N ARG A 378 13.18 -1.04 -19.34
CA ARG A 378 11.98 -1.21 -20.18
C ARG A 378 12.05 -0.20 -21.31
N ASP A 379 11.50 -0.53 -22.48
CA ASP A 379 11.58 0.32 -23.69
C ASP A 379 10.20 0.74 -24.23
N THR A 380 9.19 0.82 -23.36
CA THR A 380 7.85 1.32 -23.72
C THR A 380 7.84 2.85 -23.85
N LEU A 381 6.76 3.42 -24.37
CA LEU A 381 6.54 4.87 -24.37
C LEU A 381 6.11 5.39 -22.98
N LEU A 382 5.40 4.58 -22.19
CA LEU A 382 4.88 5.00 -20.89
C LEU A 382 5.99 5.15 -19.83
N CYS A 383 6.94 4.21 -19.78
CA CYS A 383 8.04 4.24 -18.81
C CYS A 383 9.03 5.40 -19.01
N LYS A 384 8.92 6.11 -20.13
CA LYS A 384 9.69 7.33 -20.46
C LYS A 384 8.97 8.61 -20.03
N ARG A 385 7.69 8.51 -19.62
CA ARG A 385 6.81 9.65 -19.27
C ARG A 385 6.37 9.68 -17.80
N THR A 386 6.36 8.55 -17.10
CA THR A 386 5.92 8.49 -15.71
C THR A 386 6.60 7.38 -14.89
N SER A 387 6.43 7.40 -13.57
CA SER A 387 7.07 6.47 -12.64
C SER A 387 6.45 5.07 -12.67
N SER A 388 7.21 4.05 -12.24
CA SER A 388 6.73 2.67 -12.09
C SER A 388 5.49 2.56 -11.19
N LEU A 389 5.38 3.42 -10.18
CA LEU A 389 4.24 3.49 -9.27
C LEU A 389 2.97 3.92 -10.01
N ILE A 390 3.06 5.01 -10.80
CA ILE A 390 1.92 5.56 -11.54
C ILE A 390 1.52 4.63 -12.70
N MET A 391 2.47 4.02 -13.41
CA MET A 391 2.16 2.98 -14.40
C MET A 391 1.37 1.82 -13.77
N HIS A 392 1.75 1.41 -12.56
CA HIS A 392 1.05 0.35 -11.85
C HIS A 392 -0.33 0.78 -11.35
N GLU A 393 -0.51 2.01 -10.85
CA GLU A 393 -1.83 2.56 -10.50
C GLU A 393 -2.73 2.62 -11.72
N MET A 394 -2.24 3.13 -12.86
CA MET A 394 -2.99 3.19 -14.12
C MET A 394 -3.45 1.80 -14.58
N LEU A 395 -2.55 0.81 -14.55
CA LEU A 395 -2.81 -0.57 -14.97
C LEU A 395 -3.78 -1.29 -14.01
N LEU A 396 -3.53 -1.18 -12.70
CA LEU A 396 -4.41 -1.72 -11.66
C LEU A 396 -5.82 -1.11 -11.77
N ARG A 397 -5.91 0.22 -11.91
CA ARG A 397 -7.18 0.94 -12.11
C ARG A 397 -7.91 0.40 -13.33
N GLN A 398 -7.25 0.30 -14.50
CA GLN A 398 -7.87 -0.17 -15.74
C GLN A 398 -8.38 -1.62 -15.63
N LEU A 399 -7.60 -2.51 -14.99
CA LEU A 399 -8.00 -3.90 -14.77
C LEU A 399 -9.19 -4.00 -13.81
N LEU A 400 -9.15 -3.30 -12.68
CA LEU A 400 -10.28 -3.19 -11.74
C LEU A 400 -11.52 -2.59 -12.41
N GLN A 401 -11.37 -1.63 -13.35
CA GLN A 401 -12.49 -1.09 -14.12
C GLN A 401 -13.16 -2.15 -15.01
N TYR A 402 -12.40 -3.08 -15.57
CA TYR A 402 -12.93 -4.14 -16.43
C TYR A 402 -13.59 -5.24 -15.58
N GLU A 403 -12.88 -5.74 -14.57
CA GLU A 403 -13.34 -6.82 -13.67
C GLU A 403 -14.66 -6.45 -12.97
N HIS A 404 -14.78 -5.21 -12.47
CA HIS A 404 -16.03 -4.72 -11.90
C HIS A 404 -17.20 -4.75 -12.89
N ARG A 405 -16.96 -4.38 -14.17
CA ARG A 405 -18.00 -4.41 -15.22
C ARG A 405 -18.40 -5.82 -15.67
N GLN A 406 -17.64 -6.86 -15.31
CA GLN A 406 -18.00 -8.25 -15.59
C GLN A 406 -18.81 -8.90 -14.44
N ARG A 407 -19.04 -8.22 -13.31
CA ARG A 407 -19.77 -8.79 -12.17
C ARG A 407 -21.29 -8.63 -12.26
N GLU A 408 -21.97 -9.57 -11.62
CA GLU A 408 -23.40 -9.50 -11.29
C GLU A 408 -23.70 -8.40 -10.24
N PRO A 409 -24.96 -7.93 -10.13
CA PRO A 409 -25.26 -6.57 -9.65
C PRO A 409 -25.22 -6.34 -8.12
N ASP A 410 -24.44 -7.11 -7.36
CA ASP A 410 -24.18 -6.84 -5.93
C ASP A 410 -23.15 -5.70 -5.77
N TYR A 411 -23.57 -4.49 -6.11
CA TYR A 411 -22.75 -3.26 -6.16
C TYR A 411 -22.17 -2.77 -4.81
N TYR A 412 -22.30 -3.55 -3.73
CA TYR A 412 -22.04 -3.13 -2.35
C TYR A 412 -21.24 -4.16 -1.53
N ASN A 413 -20.71 -5.23 -2.15
CA ASN A 413 -19.92 -6.27 -1.45
C ASN A 413 -18.56 -6.60 -2.11
N TRP A 414 -18.19 -5.96 -3.22
CA TRP A 414 -16.96 -6.29 -3.95
C TRP A 414 -15.69 -5.91 -3.18
N LYS A 415 -14.80 -6.90 -2.99
CA LYS A 415 -13.54 -6.78 -2.24
C LYS A 415 -12.31 -6.61 -3.13
N GLY A 416 -12.43 -5.90 -4.24
CA GLY A 416 -11.34 -5.74 -5.21
C GLY A 416 -10.87 -7.06 -5.86
N GLU A 417 -11.67 -8.12 -5.75
CA GLU A 417 -11.40 -9.44 -6.32
C GLU A 417 -11.23 -9.36 -7.83
N VAL A 418 -10.20 -10.04 -8.35
CA VAL A 418 -9.81 -10.04 -9.77
C VAL A 418 -9.66 -11.46 -10.32
N SER A 419 -9.88 -11.63 -11.62
CA SER A 419 -9.58 -12.85 -12.35
C SER A 419 -8.09 -13.23 -12.31
N LYS A 420 -7.78 -14.51 -12.55
CA LYS A 420 -6.40 -14.99 -12.69
C LYS A 420 -5.61 -14.25 -13.78
N PHE A 421 -6.28 -13.73 -14.81
CA PHE A 421 -5.65 -12.96 -15.88
C PHE A 421 -5.16 -11.60 -15.36
N ALA A 422 -6.03 -10.82 -14.69
CA ALA A 422 -5.64 -9.58 -14.01
C ALA A 422 -4.54 -9.83 -12.98
N PHE A 423 -4.70 -10.82 -12.10
CA PHE A 423 -3.70 -11.17 -11.08
C PHE A 423 -2.32 -11.47 -11.68
N THR A 424 -2.28 -12.19 -12.82
CA THR A 424 -1.04 -12.48 -13.55
C THR A 424 -0.38 -11.20 -14.06
N VAL A 425 -1.13 -10.33 -14.73
CA VAL A 425 -0.59 -9.06 -15.28
C VAL A 425 -0.11 -8.13 -14.15
N ILE A 426 -0.89 -7.99 -13.07
CA ILE A 426 -0.57 -7.12 -11.93
C ILE A 426 0.67 -7.62 -11.19
N SER A 427 0.72 -8.91 -10.83
CA SER A 427 1.87 -9.51 -10.13
C SER A 427 3.16 -9.41 -10.94
N HIS A 428 3.08 -9.66 -12.25
CA HIS A 428 4.22 -9.55 -13.17
C HIS A 428 4.71 -8.11 -13.27
N HIS A 429 3.83 -7.13 -13.52
CA HIS A 429 4.22 -5.73 -13.61
C HIS A 429 4.90 -5.27 -12.31
N ARG A 430 4.28 -5.55 -11.16
CA ARG A 430 4.77 -5.17 -9.83
C ARG A 430 6.18 -5.70 -9.54
N THR A 431 6.44 -6.97 -9.86
CA THR A 431 7.77 -7.55 -9.67
C THR A 431 8.77 -6.99 -10.66
N GLN A 432 8.42 -6.93 -11.95
CA GLN A 432 9.30 -6.44 -13.01
C GLN A 432 9.76 -5.00 -12.77
N THR A 433 8.88 -4.12 -12.28
CA THR A 433 9.20 -2.70 -12.00
C THR A 433 9.75 -2.44 -10.59
N ASP A 434 10.16 -3.50 -9.88
CA ASP A 434 10.71 -3.53 -8.51
C ASP A 434 9.92 -2.72 -7.46
N LEU A 435 8.58 -2.66 -7.58
CA LEU A 435 7.77 -2.04 -6.54
C LEU A 435 7.93 -2.76 -5.19
N SER A 436 8.02 -1.98 -4.12
CA SER A 436 8.08 -2.51 -2.75
C SER A 436 6.70 -2.97 -2.26
N PRO A 437 6.62 -3.81 -1.20
CA PRO A 437 5.35 -4.17 -0.57
C PRO A 437 4.54 -2.95 -0.13
N PHE A 438 5.21 -1.96 0.47
CA PHE A 438 4.61 -0.70 0.89
C PHE A 438 4.06 0.14 -0.28
N GLN A 439 4.84 0.31 -1.36
CA GLN A 439 4.39 0.99 -2.58
C GLN A 439 3.18 0.29 -3.21
N ASN A 440 3.13 -1.04 -3.18
CA ASN A 440 1.97 -1.82 -3.59
C ASN A 440 0.75 -1.55 -2.69
N ALA A 441 0.91 -1.52 -1.36
CA ALA A 441 -0.17 -1.22 -0.43
C ALA A 441 -0.76 0.19 -0.66
N VAL A 442 0.12 1.18 -0.86
CA VAL A 442 -0.23 2.57 -1.21
C VAL A 442 -1.03 2.63 -2.53
N VAL A 443 -0.55 1.99 -3.60
CA VAL A 443 -1.25 1.97 -4.90
C VAL A 443 -2.59 1.23 -4.85
N GLN A 444 -2.67 0.12 -4.10
CA GLN A 444 -3.93 -0.60 -3.91
C GLN A 444 -4.96 0.26 -3.17
N TRP A 445 -4.56 0.91 -2.06
CA TRP A 445 -5.42 1.85 -1.35
C TRP A 445 -5.84 3.03 -2.22
N GLN A 446 -4.90 3.74 -2.87
CA GLN A 446 -5.19 4.90 -3.73
C GLN A 446 -6.16 4.52 -4.85
N THR A 447 -5.97 3.36 -5.48
CA THR A 447 -6.89 2.88 -6.52
C THR A 447 -8.27 2.53 -5.94
N CYS A 448 -8.33 1.67 -4.92
CA CYS A 448 -9.59 1.17 -4.37
C CYS A 448 -10.41 2.26 -3.66
N SER A 449 -9.78 3.20 -2.95
CA SER A 449 -10.46 4.36 -2.35
C SER A 449 -11.05 5.30 -3.41
N LYS A 450 -10.34 5.60 -4.50
CA LYS A 450 -10.85 6.38 -5.65
C LYS A 450 -12.02 5.66 -6.36
N LEU A 451 -11.93 4.33 -6.51
CA LEU A 451 -13.00 3.52 -7.14
C LEU A 451 -14.23 3.33 -6.24
N HIS A 452 -14.04 3.20 -4.93
CA HIS A 452 -15.14 3.10 -3.95
C HIS A 452 -16.10 4.29 -4.04
N GLN A 453 -15.61 5.52 -4.23
CA GLN A 453 -16.46 6.71 -4.37
C GLN A 453 -17.39 6.69 -5.62
N LYS A 454 -17.20 5.72 -6.52
CA LYS A 454 -17.99 5.52 -7.75
C LYS A 454 -18.79 4.21 -7.75
N TRP A 455 -18.27 3.16 -7.14
CA TRP A 455 -18.78 1.78 -7.21
C TRP A 455 -18.95 1.09 -5.85
N ASN A 456 -18.99 1.86 -4.76
CA ASN A 456 -19.42 1.46 -3.41
C ASN A 456 -18.78 0.16 -2.87
N MET A 457 -17.48 -0.07 -3.16
CA MET A 457 -16.68 -1.22 -2.69
C MET A 457 -16.86 -1.53 -1.20
N ASP A 458 -16.62 -2.77 -0.81
CA ASP A 458 -16.79 -3.23 0.58
C ASP A 458 -15.88 -2.50 1.57
N TYR A 459 -16.46 -1.99 2.67
CA TYR A 459 -15.71 -1.25 3.68
C TYR A 459 -14.78 -2.14 4.53
N SER A 460 -15.00 -3.45 4.65
CA SER A 460 -14.03 -4.32 5.35
C SER A 460 -12.75 -4.46 4.52
N TYR A 461 -12.88 -4.62 3.21
CA TYR A 461 -11.71 -4.65 2.31
C TYR A 461 -10.92 -3.33 2.34
N LEU A 462 -11.60 -2.19 2.39
CA LEU A 462 -10.93 -0.88 2.55
C LEU A 462 -10.22 -0.75 3.91
N LEU A 463 -10.79 -1.30 4.99
CA LEU A 463 -10.14 -1.38 6.31
C LEU A 463 -8.92 -2.32 6.30
N GLU A 464 -8.96 -3.41 5.53
CA GLU A 464 -7.85 -4.33 5.33
C GLU A 464 -6.69 -3.64 4.59
N LEU A 465 -6.98 -2.85 3.54
CA LEU A 465 -5.97 -2.05 2.83
C LEU A 465 -5.33 -0.97 3.71
N LEU A 466 -6.11 -0.27 4.54
CA LEU A 466 -5.59 0.73 5.48
C LEU A 466 -4.60 0.12 6.48
N LYS A 467 -4.94 -1.05 7.02
CA LYS A 467 -4.04 -1.79 7.92
C LYS A 467 -2.77 -2.25 7.21
N HIS A 468 -2.89 -2.71 5.96
CA HIS A 468 -1.72 -3.14 5.21
C HIS A 468 -0.74 -1.98 4.89
N ILE A 469 -1.22 -0.74 4.78
CA ILE A 469 -0.35 0.45 4.74
C ILE A 469 0.38 0.65 6.07
N GLU A 470 -0.31 0.51 7.20
CA GLU A 470 0.29 0.67 8.54
C GLU A 470 1.31 -0.45 8.85
N GLU A 471 1.00 -1.70 8.51
CA GLU A 471 1.89 -2.87 8.60
C GLU A 471 3.19 -2.72 7.79
N GLN A 472 3.17 -1.93 6.72
CA GLN A 472 4.28 -1.78 5.77
C GLN A 472 4.88 -0.36 5.78
N TRP A 473 4.52 0.47 6.76
CA TRP A 473 4.84 1.90 6.76
C TRP A 473 6.36 2.19 6.81
N ASP A 474 6.92 2.62 5.68
CA ASP A 474 8.30 3.12 5.58
C ASP A 474 8.32 4.48 4.84
N PRO A 475 8.29 5.62 5.56
CA PRO A 475 8.25 6.93 4.95
C PRO A 475 9.51 7.26 4.11
N ALA A 476 10.62 6.54 4.27
CA ALA A 476 11.83 6.78 3.46
C ALA A 476 11.70 6.29 2.01
N VAL A 477 10.62 5.54 1.69
CA VAL A 477 10.38 4.95 0.35
C VAL A 477 9.53 5.84 -0.56
N LEU A 478 8.75 6.78 -0.01
CA LEU A 478 7.90 7.66 -0.81
C LEU A 478 8.65 8.92 -1.25
N GLN A 479 8.38 9.34 -2.48
CA GLN A 479 8.73 10.67 -2.96
C GLN A 479 7.59 11.65 -2.63
N ARG A 480 7.90 12.94 -2.50
CA ARG A 480 6.94 13.99 -2.12
C ARG A 480 5.61 13.96 -2.90
N GLU A 481 5.66 13.77 -4.22
CA GLU A 481 4.44 13.66 -5.05
C GLU A 481 3.58 12.46 -4.63
N GLN A 482 4.19 11.37 -4.18
CA GLN A 482 3.53 10.15 -3.73
C GLN A 482 2.95 10.34 -2.31
N GLU A 483 3.61 11.11 -1.44
CA GLU A 483 3.08 11.55 -0.15
C GLU A 483 1.85 12.46 -0.33
N GLU A 484 1.94 13.45 -1.23
CA GLU A 484 0.85 14.37 -1.55
C GLU A 484 -0.37 13.62 -2.15
N ASN A 485 -0.14 12.69 -3.08
CA ASN A 485 -1.18 11.79 -3.62
C ASN A 485 -1.77 10.83 -2.56
N LEU A 486 -1.00 10.42 -1.55
CA LEU A 486 -1.48 9.57 -0.45
C LEU A 486 -2.35 10.38 0.51
N ALA A 487 -1.92 11.58 0.88
CA ALA A 487 -2.68 12.54 1.68
C ALA A 487 -4.03 12.87 1.02
N GLU A 488 -4.04 13.16 -0.30
CA GLU A 488 -5.29 13.38 -1.03
C GLU A 488 -6.22 12.17 -0.94
N SER A 489 -5.71 10.95 -1.10
CA SER A 489 -6.54 9.74 -1.04
C SER A 489 -7.20 9.52 0.33
N PHE A 490 -6.48 9.76 1.44
CA PHE A 490 -7.05 9.67 2.79
C PHE A 490 -8.10 10.75 3.03
N ASN A 491 -7.79 12.01 2.70
CA ASN A 491 -8.69 13.13 2.91
C ASN A 491 -9.97 12.98 2.05
N SER A 492 -9.83 12.66 0.77
CA SER A 492 -10.95 12.48 -0.16
C SER A 492 -11.89 11.33 0.27
N PHE A 493 -11.33 10.24 0.81
CA PHE A 493 -12.12 9.15 1.37
C PHE A 493 -12.79 9.51 2.71
N ALA A 494 -12.08 10.21 3.61
CA ALA A 494 -12.65 10.66 4.89
C ALA A 494 -13.81 11.64 4.68
N GLU A 495 -13.63 12.63 3.79
CA GLU A 495 -14.70 13.54 3.36
C GLU A 495 -15.90 12.80 2.75
N HIS A 496 -15.65 11.79 1.91
CA HIS A 496 -16.71 10.96 1.34
C HIS A 496 -17.50 10.23 2.43
N CYS A 497 -16.82 9.63 3.42
CA CYS A 497 -17.45 8.96 4.55
C CYS A 497 -18.27 9.94 5.42
N LEU A 498 -17.75 11.14 5.69
CA LEU A 498 -18.46 12.20 6.40
C LEU A 498 -19.70 12.70 5.63
N LEU A 499 -19.66 12.70 4.30
CA LEU A 499 -20.84 12.98 3.46
C LEU A 499 -21.91 11.88 3.56
N GLN A 500 -21.53 10.60 3.64
CA GLN A 500 -22.50 9.53 3.91
C GLN A 500 -23.08 9.63 5.33
N LEU A 501 -22.27 9.96 6.34
CA LEU A 501 -22.73 10.16 7.72
C LEU A 501 -23.69 11.36 7.87
N ARG A 502 -23.51 12.43 7.08
CA ARG A 502 -24.49 13.52 6.99
C ARG A 502 -25.87 13.03 6.49
N LYS A 503 -25.91 11.93 5.73
CA LYS A 503 -27.13 11.28 5.21
C LYS A 503 -27.48 9.97 5.92
N LEU A 504 -27.02 9.79 7.17
CA LEU A 504 -27.19 8.57 8.00
C LEU A 504 -28.56 7.90 7.86
N ARG A 505 -29.65 8.67 7.91
CA ARG A 505 -31.05 8.20 7.88
C ARG A 505 -31.49 7.66 6.52
N GLU A 506 -30.94 8.19 5.43
CA GLU A 506 -31.23 7.76 4.05
C GLU A 506 -30.42 6.51 3.68
N ILE A 507 -29.15 6.50 4.07
CA ILE A 507 -28.14 5.57 3.53
C ILE A 507 -27.94 4.36 4.44
N PHE A 508 -28.02 4.53 5.76
CA PHE A 508 -27.81 3.47 6.73
C PHE A 508 -29.06 3.20 7.60
N PRO A 509 -30.26 3.05 7.01
CA PRO A 509 -31.51 2.97 7.77
C PRO A 509 -31.54 1.75 8.68
N VAL A 510 -31.88 1.99 9.96
CA VAL A 510 -31.93 1.02 11.06
C VAL A 510 -32.67 -0.31 10.81
N ALA A 511 -33.55 -0.39 9.82
CA ALA A 511 -34.26 -1.61 9.44
C ALA A 511 -33.47 -2.54 8.49
N ASN A 512 -32.37 -2.06 7.90
CA ASN A 512 -31.51 -2.81 6.99
C ASN A 512 -30.19 -3.18 7.69
N SER A 513 -30.02 -4.47 8.01
CA SER A 513 -28.82 -4.96 8.69
C SER A 513 -27.54 -4.90 7.85
N ILE A 514 -27.64 -4.98 6.52
CA ILE A 514 -26.47 -4.83 5.61
C ILE A 514 -25.97 -3.39 5.67
N ALA A 515 -26.87 -2.41 5.62
CA ALA A 515 -26.54 -1.00 5.68
C ALA A 515 -25.94 -0.62 7.05
N ILE A 516 -26.47 -1.16 8.16
CA ILE A 516 -25.88 -1.01 9.49
C ILE A 516 -24.48 -1.68 9.59
N GLY A 517 -24.26 -2.82 8.93
CA GLY A 517 -22.94 -3.43 8.82
C GLY A 517 -21.93 -2.56 8.03
N ARG A 518 -22.36 -1.98 6.90
CA ARG A 518 -21.55 -1.02 6.12
C ARG A 518 -21.18 0.21 6.97
N LEU A 519 -22.13 0.76 7.74
CA LEU A 519 -21.88 1.86 8.68
C LEU A 519 -20.83 1.50 9.75
N GLU A 520 -20.89 0.30 10.33
CA GLU A 520 -19.89 -0.13 11.31
C GLU A 520 -18.48 -0.20 10.69
N PHE A 521 -18.33 -0.74 9.47
CA PHE A 521 -17.02 -0.77 8.80
C PHE A 521 -16.56 0.61 8.31
N LEU A 522 -17.46 1.49 7.86
CA LEU A 522 -17.16 2.89 7.52
C LEU A 522 -16.57 3.63 8.74
N LEU A 523 -17.19 3.50 9.91
CA LEU A 523 -16.71 4.10 11.15
C LEU A 523 -15.35 3.53 11.58
N ARG A 524 -15.11 2.22 11.39
CA ARG A 524 -13.81 1.60 11.60
C ARG A 524 -12.74 2.12 10.64
N CYS A 525 -13.06 2.36 9.35
CA CYS A 525 -12.13 2.97 8.40
C CYS A 525 -11.74 4.41 8.81
N LEU A 526 -12.72 5.22 9.22
CA LEU A 526 -12.45 6.56 9.74
C LEU A 526 -11.58 6.51 11.00
N SER A 527 -11.88 5.63 11.95
CA SER A 527 -11.09 5.45 13.16
C SER A 527 -9.65 5.05 12.84
N GLN A 528 -9.45 4.03 12.00
CA GLN A 528 -8.15 3.56 11.53
C GLN A 528 -7.34 4.68 10.86
N ILE A 529 -7.96 5.50 10.00
CA ILE A 529 -7.27 6.63 9.34
C ILE A 529 -6.75 7.63 10.37
N TYR A 530 -7.56 8.07 11.32
CA TYR A 530 -7.12 9.10 12.27
C TYR A 530 -6.18 8.55 13.37
N SER A 531 -6.18 7.24 13.63
CA SER A 531 -5.24 6.62 14.57
C SER A 531 -3.86 6.31 13.99
N MET A 532 -3.76 6.01 12.69
CA MET A 532 -2.56 5.40 12.11
C MET A 532 -1.42 6.38 11.84
N GLN A 533 -0.18 5.94 12.04
CA GLN A 533 1.04 6.72 11.77
C GLN A 533 1.16 7.24 10.31
N PRO A 534 0.77 6.48 9.27
CA PRO A 534 0.74 6.98 7.89
C PRO A 534 -0.02 8.31 7.72
N PHE A 535 -1.23 8.42 8.28
CA PHE A 535 -2.07 9.61 8.14
C PHE A 535 -1.51 10.81 8.91
N GLN A 536 -1.05 10.59 10.15
CA GLN A 536 -0.43 11.64 10.97
C GLN A 536 0.83 12.21 10.32
N SER A 537 1.54 11.40 9.53
CA SER A 537 2.73 11.80 8.78
C SER A 537 2.41 12.65 7.54
N VAL A 538 1.44 12.23 6.71
CA VAL A 538 1.14 12.93 5.43
C VAL A 538 0.04 13.99 5.55
N CYS A 539 -0.79 13.95 6.59
CA CYS A 539 -1.86 14.91 6.89
C CYS A 539 -1.68 15.58 8.28
N PRO A 540 -0.54 16.24 8.59
CA PRO A 540 -0.23 16.74 9.94
C PRO A 540 -1.15 17.88 10.46
N PHE A 541 -2.12 18.33 9.65
CA PHE A 541 -3.10 19.38 10.00
C PHE A 541 -4.54 18.89 9.80
N HIS A 542 -4.91 17.77 10.43
CA HIS A 542 -6.29 17.27 10.49
C HIS A 542 -7.05 17.80 11.72
N ASN A 543 -8.38 17.72 11.74
CA ASN A 543 -9.17 17.98 12.95
C ASN A 543 -9.26 16.71 13.82
N GLU A 544 -9.91 16.80 14.98
CA GLU A 544 -10.24 15.61 15.78
C GLU A 544 -11.46 14.90 15.16
N LEU A 545 -11.34 13.60 14.85
CA LEU A 545 -12.37 12.81 14.15
C LEU A 545 -13.77 12.96 14.78
N HIS A 546 -13.85 12.97 16.11
CA HIS A 546 -15.12 13.07 16.83
C HIS A 546 -15.83 14.42 16.60
N VAL A 547 -15.08 15.51 16.36
CA VAL A 547 -15.61 16.83 16.01
C VAL A 547 -16.17 16.82 14.59
N GLU A 548 -15.48 16.17 13.65
CA GLU A 548 -15.93 16.05 12.25
C GLU A 548 -17.21 15.21 12.13
N ILE A 549 -17.23 14.02 12.75
CA ILE A 549 -18.41 13.16 12.83
C ILE A 549 -19.59 13.90 13.50
N ALA A 550 -19.36 14.55 14.65
CA ALA A 550 -20.42 15.30 15.33
C ALA A 550 -20.94 16.47 14.49
N THR A 551 -20.09 17.10 13.68
CA THR A 551 -20.48 18.19 12.76
C THR A 551 -21.32 17.67 11.60
N ALA A 552 -20.92 16.56 10.97
CA ALA A 552 -21.67 15.91 9.90
C ALA A 552 -23.07 15.46 10.38
N LEU A 553 -23.14 14.79 11.54
CA LEU A 553 -24.39 14.31 12.13
C LEU A 553 -25.34 15.44 12.57
N LYS A 554 -24.81 16.52 13.15
CA LYS A 554 -25.60 17.71 13.50
C LYS A 554 -26.20 18.35 12.25
N LYS A 555 -25.39 18.54 11.20
CA LYS A 555 -25.82 19.13 9.93
C LYS A 555 -26.92 18.29 9.26
N GLY A 556 -26.70 16.98 9.13
CA GLY A 556 -27.70 16.06 8.58
C GLY A 556 -29.00 15.97 9.38
N THR A 557 -28.94 16.14 10.70
CA THR A 557 -30.13 16.15 11.57
C THR A 557 -30.92 17.45 11.47
N LEU A 558 -30.25 18.60 11.28
CA LEU A 558 -30.91 19.87 10.98
C LEU A 558 -31.63 19.79 9.63
N GLU A 559 -30.92 19.35 8.59
CA GLU A 559 -31.44 19.26 7.21
C GLU A 559 -32.67 18.32 7.14
N TRP A 560 -32.60 17.15 7.76
CA TRP A 560 -33.75 16.23 7.90
C TRP A 560 -34.94 16.87 8.63
N TYR A 561 -34.70 17.63 9.71
CA TYR A 561 -35.77 18.28 10.46
C TYR A 561 -36.42 19.42 9.66
N GLU A 562 -35.64 20.19 8.91
CA GLU A 562 -36.13 21.23 8.01
C GLU A 562 -36.98 20.64 6.88
N GLU A 563 -36.55 19.53 6.26
CA GLU A 563 -37.35 18.81 5.27
C GLU A 563 -38.69 18.30 5.84
N MET A 564 -38.68 17.68 7.03
CA MET A 564 -39.91 17.27 7.70
C MET A 564 -40.82 18.46 8.02
N GLN A 565 -40.25 19.58 8.47
CA GLN A 565 -41.03 20.79 8.72
C GLN A 565 -41.62 21.39 7.44
N ILE A 566 -40.92 21.33 6.30
CA ILE A 566 -41.44 21.74 4.98
C ILE A 566 -42.55 20.80 4.52
N LYS A 567 -42.35 19.48 4.62
CA LYS A 567 -43.32 18.45 4.23
C LYS A 567 -44.65 18.55 5.01
N GLU A 568 -44.60 18.92 6.28
CA GLU A 568 -45.78 19.20 7.11
C GLU A 568 -46.22 20.69 7.12
N ARG A 569 -45.50 21.58 6.40
CA ARG A 569 -45.96 22.93 6.06
C ARG A 569 -46.86 22.93 4.82
N LEU A 570 -46.48 22.18 3.78
CA LEU A 570 -47.18 22.15 2.49
C LEU A 570 -48.58 21.51 2.51
N LYS A 571 -48.95 20.82 3.60
CA LYS A 571 -50.26 20.11 3.73
C LYS A 571 -51.37 20.94 4.37
N ARG A 572 -51.10 22.19 4.79
CA ARG A 572 -51.98 22.97 5.65
C ARG A 572 -53.07 23.70 4.84
N LYS A 573 -54.34 23.52 5.21
CA LYS A 573 -55.47 24.37 4.77
C LYS A 573 -56.31 24.89 5.94
N SER A 574 -56.15 24.34 7.14
CA SER A 574 -56.90 24.66 8.35
C SER A 574 -56.08 24.51 9.64
N GLU A 575 -56.57 25.07 10.75
CA GLU A 575 -55.92 25.00 12.08
C GLU A 575 -55.92 23.58 12.66
N THR A 576 -56.97 22.79 12.41
CA THR A 576 -57.05 21.39 12.86
C THR A 576 -56.03 20.51 12.13
N GLU A 577 -55.82 20.71 10.82
CA GLU A 577 -54.73 20.07 10.08
C GLU A 577 -53.35 20.54 10.56
N HIS A 578 -53.21 21.81 10.96
CA HIS A 578 -51.96 22.34 11.52
C HIS A 578 -51.58 21.61 12.81
N LEU A 579 -52.53 21.42 13.74
CA LEU A 579 -52.29 20.67 14.98
C LEU A 579 -51.93 19.20 14.69
N HIS A 580 -52.67 18.52 13.80
CA HIS A 580 -52.34 17.14 13.39
C HIS A 580 -50.96 17.03 12.72
N SER A 581 -50.53 18.06 12.00
CA SER A 581 -49.20 18.13 11.37
C SER A 581 -48.08 18.35 12.39
N LEU A 582 -48.33 19.12 13.47
CA LEU A 582 -47.40 19.25 14.59
C LEU A 582 -47.24 17.94 15.37
N ILE A 583 -48.35 17.24 15.66
CA ILE A 583 -48.31 15.92 16.33
C ILE A 583 -47.46 14.94 15.50
N LYS A 584 -47.71 14.81 14.19
CA LYS A 584 -46.93 13.95 13.30
C LYS A 584 -45.43 14.27 13.27
N LEU A 585 -45.06 15.55 13.37
CA LEU A 585 -43.67 15.99 13.45
C LEU A 585 -43.03 15.58 14.78
N VAL A 586 -43.72 15.78 15.91
CA VAL A 586 -43.26 15.34 17.24
C VAL A 586 -43.10 13.83 17.29
N ASP A 587 -44.06 13.07 16.77
CA ASP A 587 -44.00 11.60 16.71
C ASP A 587 -42.81 11.11 15.84
N ALA A 588 -42.53 11.80 14.74
CA ALA A 588 -41.40 11.49 13.86
C ALA A 588 -40.06 11.72 14.56
N VAL A 589 -39.89 12.87 15.23
CA VAL A 589 -38.71 13.19 16.05
C VAL A 589 -38.57 12.21 17.22
N HIS A 590 -39.67 11.82 17.88
CA HIS A 590 -39.63 10.87 18.98
C HIS A 590 -39.16 9.48 18.53
N ARG A 591 -39.68 8.96 17.39
CA ARG A 591 -39.21 7.70 16.81
C ARG A 591 -37.75 7.77 16.35
N ASP A 592 -37.33 8.87 15.71
CA ASP A 592 -35.95 9.06 15.26
C ASP A 592 -34.95 9.03 16.43
N LEU A 593 -35.29 9.70 17.54
CA LEU A 593 -34.50 9.67 18.78
C LEU A 593 -34.46 8.26 19.40
N GLN A 594 -35.58 7.53 19.46
CA GLN A 594 -35.62 6.15 19.94
C GLN A 594 -34.71 5.23 19.12
N MET A 595 -34.80 5.27 17.78
CA MET A 595 -33.99 4.44 16.89
C MET A 595 -32.50 4.83 16.92
N SER A 596 -32.21 6.12 17.05
CA SER A 596 -30.84 6.61 17.21
C SER A 596 -30.21 6.14 18.52
N GLN A 597 -30.97 6.13 19.62
CA GLN A 597 -30.51 5.64 20.92
C GLN A 597 -30.36 4.10 20.95
N SER A 598 -31.26 3.37 20.28
CA SER A 598 -31.30 1.90 20.34
C SER A 598 -30.35 1.21 19.36
N VAL A 599 -30.05 1.84 18.22
CA VAL A 599 -29.16 1.30 17.16
C VAL A 599 -27.89 2.14 17.04
N TYR A 600 -27.96 3.35 16.45
CA TYR A 600 -26.77 4.12 16.07
C TYR A 600 -25.82 4.42 17.24
N ASN A 601 -26.35 4.77 18.42
CA ASN A 601 -25.54 5.09 19.59
C ASN A 601 -24.66 3.92 20.06
N LYS A 602 -25.01 2.66 19.75
CA LYS A 602 -24.17 1.48 20.05
C LYS A 602 -22.97 1.36 19.11
N LEU A 603 -22.98 2.04 17.96
CA LEU A 603 -21.91 2.05 16.96
C LEU A 603 -20.92 3.19 17.20
N PHE A 604 -21.39 4.35 17.66
CA PHE A 604 -20.55 5.53 17.95
C PHE A 604 -19.90 5.53 19.35
N VAL A 605 -20.24 4.57 20.21
CA VAL A 605 -19.66 4.38 21.57
C VAL A 605 -18.65 3.21 21.60
N ARG A 606 -18.44 2.54 20.46
CA ARG A 606 -17.45 1.49 20.24
C ARG A 606 -16.25 2.04 19.46
#